data_AF-A0A1C6C7A9-F1
#
_entry.id   AF-A0A1C6C7A9-F1
#
_cell.length_a   1.000
_cell.length_b   1.000
_cell.length_c   1.000
_cell.angle_alpha   90.00
_cell.angle_beta   90.00
_cell.angle_gamma   90.00
#
_symmetry.space_group_name_H-M   'P 1'
#
loop_
_entity.id
_entity.type
_entity.pdbx_description
1 polymer ?
#
loop_
_entity_poly.entity_id
_entity_poly.type
_entity_poly.pdbx_seq_one_letter_code
_entity_poly.pdbx_strand_id
1 'polypeptide(L)'
;MGTNTDFTGAIRITPCVEEPLATRLKQFMDIRHMKRNVKTLHTLFPDLEDRKPMSLFGDGDFGEEGAFFIPVETPDLNRRLHEAGPYPEGLDNKFSMNKPPNPCPSLYCDLVLLNDPNNGRSYLGWNEAEKSYYITDWIELIAGWLSERGYHLDGKMFAVVEGGMSYYTITVDGAKVTSTEFTPEATYVSEFNDLLYED
;
A
#
# COMPACT_ATOMS: atom_id res chain seq x y z
N MET A 1 13.52 15.78 2.50
CA MET A 1 14.17 14.86 3.45
C MET A 1 13.08 13.99 4.01
N GLY A 2 13.28 12.68 4.01
CA GLY A 2 12.23 11.74 4.37
C GLY A 2 12.33 11.36 5.83
N THR A 3 11.22 11.36 6.58
CA THR A 3 11.23 10.86 7.95
C THR A 3 11.35 9.34 7.95
N ASN A 4 12.37 8.79 8.60
CA ASN A 4 12.46 7.34 8.76
C ASN A 4 11.38 6.89 9.76
N THR A 5 10.67 5.79 9.50
CA THR A 5 9.69 5.25 10.45
C THR A 5 9.73 3.74 10.42
N ASP A 6 10.01 3.14 11.58
CA ASP A 6 10.02 1.69 11.76
C ASP A 6 8.67 1.22 12.28
N PHE A 7 8.11 0.19 11.66
CA PHE A 7 6.85 -0.41 12.08
C PHE A 7 7.06 -1.81 12.65
N THR A 8 6.34 -2.12 13.74
CA THR A 8 6.30 -3.46 14.34
C THR A 8 4.87 -3.91 14.54
N GLY A 9 4.60 -5.18 14.23
CA GLY A 9 3.26 -5.76 14.28
C GLY A 9 2.69 -5.99 12.88
N ALA A 10 1.44 -6.44 12.84
CA ALA A 10 0.73 -6.75 11.61
C ALA A 10 -0.78 -6.63 11.80
N ILE A 11 -1.50 -6.48 10.70
CA ILE A 11 -2.96 -6.56 10.65
C ILE A 11 -3.32 -7.96 10.16
N ARG A 12 -4.10 -8.69 10.96
CA ARG A 12 -4.63 -9.99 10.59
C ARG A 12 -5.81 -9.81 9.64
N ILE A 13 -5.90 -10.68 8.65
CA ILE A 13 -7.05 -10.83 7.76
C ILE A 13 -7.64 -12.23 7.98
N THR A 14 -8.95 -12.31 8.19
CA THR A 14 -9.70 -13.56 8.32
C THR A 14 -11.00 -13.53 7.51
N PRO A 15 -11.36 -14.60 6.77
CA PRO A 15 -10.56 -15.80 6.53
C PRO A 15 -9.27 -15.49 5.74
N CYS A 16 -8.41 -16.49 5.53
CA CYS A 16 -7.23 -16.36 4.67
C CYS A 16 -7.65 -15.80 3.31
N VAL A 17 -6.90 -14.83 2.78
CA VAL A 17 -7.15 -14.31 1.43
C VAL A 17 -6.92 -15.44 0.43
N GLU A 18 -7.96 -15.80 -0.30
CA GLU A 18 -7.94 -16.95 -1.20
C GLU A 18 -7.33 -16.59 -2.56
N GLU A 19 -6.84 -17.61 -3.27
CA GLU A 19 -6.48 -17.47 -4.67
C GLU A 19 -7.76 -17.36 -5.53
N PRO A 20 -7.74 -16.59 -6.63
CA PRO A 20 -6.59 -15.87 -7.20
C PRO A 20 -6.34 -14.47 -6.61
N LEU A 21 -7.16 -13.99 -5.67
CA LEU A 21 -7.05 -12.64 -5.13
C LEU A 21 -5.73 -12.42 -4.39
N ALA A 22 -5.25 -13.42 -3.64
CA ALA A 22 -3.99 -13.31 -2.90
C ALA A 22 -2.79 -13.05 -3.82
N THR A 23 -2.67 -13.79 -4.94
CA THR A 23 -1.61 -13.55 -5.94
C THR A 23 -1.72 -12.15 -6.52
N ARG A 24 -2.92 -11.71 -6.91
CA ARG A 24 -3.12 -10.38 -7.50
C ARG A 24 -2.86 -9.25 -6.52
N LEU A 25 -3.25 -9.41 -5.26
CA LEU A 25 -3.01 -8.41 -4.22
C LEU A 25 -1.51 -8.27 -3.91
N LYS A 26 -0.75 -9.36 -3.93
CA LYS A 26 0.71 -9.31 -3.83
C LYS A 26 1.34 -8.60 -5.03
N GLN A 27 0.91 -8.92 -6.24
CA GLN A 27 1.37 -8.21 -7.44
C GLN A 27 1.04 -6.72 -7.37
N PHE A 28 -0.19 -6.39 -6.95
CA PHE A 28 -0.64 -5.02 -6.76
C PHE A 28 0.22 -4.26 -5.75
N MET A 29 0.65 -4.88 -4.64
CA MET A 29 1.53 -4.22 -3.67
C MET A 29 2.96 -3.99 -4.21
N ASP A 30 3.41 -4.81 -5.16
CA ASP A 30 4.77 -4.78 -5.70
C ASP A 30 4.93 -3.83 -6.91
N ILE A 31 3.82 -3.42 -7.53
CA ILE A 31 3.89 -2.49 -8.67
C ILE A 31 4.04 -1.04 -8.22
N ARG A 32 4.53 -0.23 -9.15
CA ARG A 32 4.40 1.22 -9.09
C ARG A 32 3.02 1.66 -9.59
N HIS A 33 2.17 2.14 -8.68
CA HIS A 33 0.81 2.59 -8.97
C HIS A 33 0.80 3.89 -9.78
N MET A 34 0.91 3.80 -11.10
CA MET A 34 0.89 4.96 -12.00
C MET A 34 -0.51 5.19 -12.55
N LYS A 35 -0.99 6.44 -12.51
CA LYS A 35 -2.26 6.85 -13.10
C LYS A 35 -2.34 6.41 -14.58
N ARG A 36 -3.45 5.78 -14.95
CA ARG A 36 -3.78 5.35 -16.32
C ARG A 36 -5.04 6.01 -16.86
N ASN A 37 -5.11 6.08 -18.18
CA ASN A 37 -6.31 6.41 -18.92
C ASN A 37 -7.13 5.14 -19.19
N VAL A 38 -8.23 4.99 -18.45
CA VAL A 38 -9.09 3.81 -18.50
C VAL A 38 -9.71 3.61 -19.89
N LYS A 39 -10.02 4.70 -20.62
CA LYS A 39 -10.56 4.58 -22.00
C LYS A 39 -9.53 3.99 -22.94
N THR A 40 -8.27 4.41 -22.81
CA THR A 40 -7.16 3.84 -23.57
C THR A 40 -6.94 2.38 -23.20
N LEU A 41 -6.99 2.04 -21.91
CA LEU A 41 -6.90 0.64 -21.46
C LEU A 41 -8.00 -0.24 -22.08
N HIS A 42 -9.26 0.22 -22.11
CA HIS A 42 -10.35 -0.52 -22.76
C HIS A 42 -10.20 -0.61 -24.29
N THR A 43 -9.45 0.30 -24.91
CA THR A 43 -9.15 0.23 -26.35
C THR A 43 -8.04 -0.78 -26.63
N LEU A 44 -7.04 -0.85 -25.75
CA LEU A 44 -5.94 -1.82 -25.81
C LEU A 44 -6.41 -3.24 -25.48
N PHE A 45 -7.34 -3.36 -24.52
CA PHE A 45 -7.89 -4.62 -24.04
C PHE A 45 -9.43 -4.60 -24.17
N PRO A 46 -9.95 -4.77 -25.40
CA PRO A 46 -11.39 -4.68 -25.65
C PRO A 46 -12.17 -5.81 -24.98
N ASP A 47 -11.60 -7.01 -24.97
CA ASP A 47 -12.26 -8.21 -24.48
C ASP A 47 -12.24 -8.31 -22.95
N LEU A 48 -13.38 -8.69 -22.36
CA LEU A 48 -13.51 -8.80 -20.90
C LEU A 48 -12.59 -9.89 -20.34
N GLU A 49 -12.48 -11.02 -21.02
CA GLU A 49 -11.65 -12.14 -20.56
C GLU A 49 -10.16 -11.78 -20.52
N ASP A 50 -9.70 -10.91 -21.43
CA ASP A 50 -8.33 -10.39 -21.40
C ASP A 50 -8.13 -9.42 -20.23
N ARG A 51 -9.15 -8.67 -19.83
CA ARG A 51 -9.08 -7.70 -18.72
C ARG A 51 -9.05 -8.34 -17.34
N LYS A 52 -9.77 -9.44 -17.12
CA LYS A 52 -9.83 -10.14 -15.82
C LYS A 52 -8.46 -10.47 -15.22
N PRO A 53 -7.48 -11.03 -15.94
CA PRO A 53 -6.16 -11.28 -15.36
C PRO A 53 -5.39 -10.00 -15.02
N MET A 54 -5.74 -8.86 -15.60
CA MET A 54 -5.10 -7.55 -15.38
C MET A 54 -5.87 -6.65 -14.41
N SER A 55 -6.96 -7.10 -13.80
CA SER A 55 -7.64 -6.36 -12.73
C SER A 55 -7.42 -7.03 -11.37
N LEU A 56 -7.18 -6.21 -10.34
CA LEU A 56 -6.95 -6.65 -8.96
C LEU A 56 -8.01 -7.67 -8.50
N PHE A 57 -9.27 -7.42 -8.81
CA PHE A 57 -10.38 -8.27 -8.35
C PHE A 57 -10.79 -9.37 -9.35
N GLY A 58 -10.17 -9.44 -10.52
CA GLY A 58 -10.44 -10.50 -11.49
C GLY A 58 -11.75 -10.35 -12.27
N ASP A 59 -12.33 -9.15 -12.26
CA ASP A 59 -13.62 -8.78 -12.87
C ASP A 59 -13.47 -7.97 -14.18
N GLY A 60 -12.25 -7.58 -14.54
CA GLY A 60 -11.95 -6.72 -15.68
C GLY A 60 -12.32 -5.25 -15.49
N ASP A 61 -12.62 -4.83 -14.26
CA ASP A 61 -12.73 -3.42 -13.87
C ASP A 61 -11.35 -2.88 -13.47
N PHE A 62 -10.90 -1.84 -14.16
CA PHE A 62 -9.62 -1.19 -13.87
C PHE A 62 -9.72 -0.10 -12.80
N GLY A 63 -10.92 0.21 -12.31
CA GLY A 63 -11.14 1.25 -11.31
C GLY A 63 -10.90 2.66 -11.84
N GLU A 64 -11.13 3.65 -10.99
CA GLU A 64 -10.85 5.05 -11.31
C GLU A 64 -9.37 5.24 -11.64
N GLU A 65 -9.07 5.93 -12.74
CA GLU A 65 -7.69 6.21 -13.15
C GLU A 65 -6.78 4.96 -13.28
N GLY A 66 -7.34 3.76 -13.42
CA GLY A 66 -6.58 2.51 -13.45
C GLY A 66 -6.13 2.01 -12.07
N ALA A 67 -6.77 2.43 -10.99
CA ALA A 67 -6.44 2.02 -9.62
C ALA A 67 -6.40 0.51 -9.39
N PHE A 68 -7.15 -0.30 -10.14
CA PHE A 68 -7.16 -1.76 -10.04
C PHE A 68 -6.37 -2.44 -11.16
N PHE A 69 -5.73 -1.68 -12.05
CA PHE A 69 -4.95 -2.22 -13.15
C PHE A 69 -3.63 -2.80 -12.66
N ILE A 70 -3.38 -4.07 -13.00
CA ILE A 70 -2.10 -4.76 -12.82
C ILE A 70 -1.37 -4.73 -14.17
N PRO A 71 -0.27 -3.96 -14.29
CA PRO A 71 0.46 -3.84 -15.54
C PRO A 71 1.17 -5.13 -15.93
N VAL A 72 1.24 -5.40 -17.23
CA VAL A 72 1.94 -6.52 -17.85
C VAL A 72 3.38 -6.12 -18.21
N GLU A 73 3.55 -4.92 -18.76
CA GLU A 73 4.84 -4.42 -19.25
C GLU A 73 5.53 -3.47 -18.27
N THR A 74 4.78 -2.86 -17.36
CA THR A 74 5.27 -1.70 -16.59
C THR A 74 5.22 -1.83 -15.06
N PRO A 75 5.67 -2.97 -14.47
CA PRO A 75 5.58 -3.19 -13.02
C PRO A 75 6.36 -2.13 -12.21
N ASP A 76 7.57 -1.78 -12.64
CA ASP A 76 8.31 -0.63 -12.11
C ASP A 76 8.99 0.12 -13.26
N LEU A 77 8.55 1.35 -13.53
CA LEU A 77 9.13 2.19 -14.58
C LEU A 77 9.61 3.51 -14.01
N ASN A 78 10.91 3.55 -13.73
CA ASN A 78 11.64 4.74 -13.32
C ASN A 78 12.54 5.32 -14.43
N ARG A 79 12.47 4.83 -15.69
CA ARG A 79 13.56 5.11 -16.65
C ARG A 79 13.13 5.31 -18.11
N ARG A 80 13.34 6.55 -18.58
CA ARG A 80 13.56 6.97 -19.98
C ARG A 80 12.54 6.48 -21.02
N LEU A 81 11.26 6.81 -20.83
CA LEU A 81 10.33 6.86 -21.95
C LEU A 81 10.65 8.10 -22.81
N HIS A 82 10.67 7.91 -24.14
CA HIS A 82 10.89 8.97 -25.12
C HIS A 82 9.93 10.15 -24.86
N GLU A 83 10.43 11.38 -25.01
CA GLU A 83 9.63 12.61 -24.80
C GLU A 83 8.35 12.68 -25.65
N ALA A 84 8.28 11.89 -26.72
CA ALA A 84 7.20 11.90 -27.71
C ALA A 84 6.33 10.61 -27.76
N GLY A 85 6.49 9.66 -26.84
CA GLY A 85 5.71 8.42 -26.82
C GLY A 85 6.08 7.40 -27.92
N PRO A 86 5.29 6.31 -28.09
CA PRO A 86 4.08 5.97 -27.33
C PRO A 86 4.39 5.44 -25.93
N TYR A 87 3.56 5.80 -24.96
CA TYR A 87 3.63 5.25 -23.61
C TYR A 87 2.80 3.96 -23.53
N PRO A 88 3.27 2.91 -22.85
CA PRO A 88 2.57 1.64 -22.74
C PRO A 88 1.31 1.75 -21.88
N GLU A 89 0.36 0.83 -22.12
CA GLU A 89 -0.70 0.47 -21.17
C GLU A 89 -1.49 1.67 -20.60
N GLY A 90 -1.92 2.60 -21.46
CA GLY A 90 -2.80 3.70 -21.07
C GLY A 90 -2.15 4.83 -20.28
N LEU A 91 -0.82 4.90 -20.21
CA LEU A 91 -0.13 6.08 -19.68
C LEU A 91 -0.28 7.27 -20.66
N ASP A 92 -0.76 8.43 -20.20
CA ASP A 92 -0.94 9.58 -21.08
C ASP A 92 0.36 10.37 -21.30
N ASN A 93 1.21 10.46 -20.27
CA ASN A 93 2.43 11.30 -20.27
C ASN A 93 3.35 11.01 -19.06
N LYS A 94 4.53 11.66 -19.04
CA LYS A 94 5.49 11.60 -17.92
C LYS A 94 4.90 12.05 -16.57
N PHE A 95 3.89 12.92 -16.57
CA PHE A 95 3.24 13.35 -15.33
C PHE A 95 2.40 12.23 -14.72
N SER A 96 1.68 11.47 -15.56
CA SER A 96 0.89 10.31 -15.14
C SER A 96 1.76 9.20 -14.57
N MET A 97 2.99 9.06 -15.08
CA MET A 97 3.97 8.17 -14.45
C MET A 97 4.26 8.59 -13.00
N ASN A 98 4.32 9.88 -12.68
CA ASN A 98 4.70 10.34 -11.34
C ASN A 98 3.52 10.71 -10.45
N LYS A 99 2.30 10.29 -10.84
CA LYS A 99 1.08 10.53 -10.08
C LYS A 99 0.37 9.20 -9.82
N PRO A 100 0.01 8.89 -8.57
CA PRO A 100 -0.82 7.73 -8.30
C PRO A 100 -2.24 7.93 -8.85
N PRO A 101 -2.93 6.84 -9.26
CA PRO A 101 -4.35 6.93 -9.55
C PRO A 101 -5.12 7.29 -8.27
N ASN A 102 -6.16 8.10 -8.35
CA ASN A 102 -7.17 8.10 -7.28
C ASN A 102 -7.76 6.68 -7.19
N PRO A 103 -7.81 6.00 -6.04
CA PRO A 103 -7.65 6.45 -4.65
C PRO A 103 -6.30 6.10 -3.99
N CYS A 104 -5.31 5.59 -4.73
CA CYS A 104 -4.03 5.15 -4.17
C CYS A 104 -3.29 6.32 -3.47
N PRO A 105 -2.88 6.17 -2.20
CA PRO A 105 -2.23 7.24 -1.44
C PRO A 105 -0.90 7.70 -2.03
N SER A 106 -0.14 6.77 -2.62
CA SER A 106 1.17 7.03 -3.18
C SER A 106 1.46 6.11 -4.36
N LEU A 107 2.63 6.29 -4.99
CA LEU A 107 3.08 5.46 -6.11
C LEU A 107 3.51 4.05 -5.68
N TYR A 108 3.83 3.83 -4.42
CA TYR A 108 4.39 2.57 -3.91
C TYR A 108 3.63 2.17 -2.66
N CYS A 109 3.20 0.91 -2.59
CA CYS A 109 2.56 0.36 -1.40
C CYS A 109 3.65 -0.05 -0.40
N ASP A 110 3.55 0.43 0.84
CA ASP A 110 4.52 0.14 1.91
C ASP A 110 4.18 -1.15 2.69
N LEU A 111 3.31 -1.99 2.11
CA LEU A 111 2.77 -3.18 2.75
C LEU A 111 3.15 -4.45 1.98
N VAL A 112 3.15 -5.57 2.70
CA VAL A 112 3.26 -6.91 2.16
C VAL A 112 2.12 -7.79 2.66
N LEU A 113 1.59 -8.64 1.80
CA LEU A 113 0.63 -9.68 2.15
C LEU A 113 1.33 -11.03 2.38
N LEU A 114 1.20 -11.58 3.58
CA LEU A 114 1.63 -12.92 3.93
C LEU A 114 0.43 -13.83 4.19
N ASN A 115 0.37 -14.99 3.55
CA ASN A 115 -0.72 -15.95 3.72
C ASN A 115 -0.29 -17.10 4.64
N ASP A 116 -1.18 -17.47 5.57
CA ASP A 116 -1.05 -18.62 6.47
C ASP A 116 -2.32 -19.49 6.32
N PRO A 117 -2.50 -20.17 5.18
CA PRO A 117 -3.72 -20.92 4.87
C PRO A 117 -3.94 -22.09 5.83
N ASN A 118 -2.87 -22.65 6.40
CA ASN A 118 -2.93 -23.73 7.39
C ASN A 118 -3.67 -23.29 8.67
N ASN A 119 -3.64 -21.99 8.98
CA ASN A 119 -4.34 -21.41 10.12
C ASN A 119 -5.49 -20.50 9.70
N GLY A 120 -5.91 -20.55 8.42
CA GLY A 120 -7.07 -19.83 7.91
C GLY A 120 -6.99 -18.31 8.01
N ARG A 121 -5.77 -17.73 7.89
CA ARG A 121 -5.55 -16.29 8.03
C ARG A 121 -4.47 -15.77 7.09
N SER A 122 -4.51 -14.46 6.83
CA SER A 122 -3.43 -13.71 6.19
C SER A 122 -2.99 -12.55 7.07
N TYR A 123 -1.89 -11.90 6.72
CA TYR A 123 -1.34 -10.76 7.41
C TYR A 123 -0.95 -9.66 6.42
N LEU A 124 -1.30 -8.42 6.75
CA LEU A 124 -0.69 -7.22 6.19
C LEU A 124 0.35 -6.71 7.16
N GLY A 125 1.59 -6.57 6.68
CA GLY A 125 2.69 -6.03 7.45
C GLY A 125 3.44 -4.96 6.66
N TRP A 126 4.24 -4.16 7.36
CA TRP A 126 5.18 -3.25 6.71
C TRP A 126 6.24 -4.04 5.94
N ASN A 127 6.58 -3.58 4.73
CA ASN A 127 7.56 -4.23 3.86
C ASN A 127 9.00 -3.73 4.04
N GLU A 128 9.29 -3.04 5.15
CA GLU A 128 10.60 -2.44 5.46
C GLU A 128 11.00 -1.28 4.52
N ALA A 129 10.03 -0.68 3.80
CA ALA A 129 10.30 0.49 2.97
C ALA A 129 10.75 1.72 3.80
N GLU A 130 11.85 2.34 3.39
CA GLU A 130 12.46 3.51 4.04
C GLU A 130 11.50 4.71 4.18
N LYS A 131 10.53 4.86 3.24
CA LYS A 131 9.68 6.05 3.11
C LYS A 131 8.19 5.74 3.20
N SER A 132 7.79 5.23 4.36
CA SER A 132 6.44 4.68 4.58
C SER A 132 5.40 5.69 5.10
N TYR A 133 5.40 6.92 4.56
CA TYR A 133 4.54 8.01 5.08
C TYR A 133 3.05 7.70 4.98
N TYR A 134 2.67 6.91 3.98
CA TYR A 134 1.28 6.65 3.63
C TYR A 134 0.81 5.27 4.07
N ILE A 135 1.58 4.57 4.92
CA ILE A 135 1.22 3.21 5.33
C ILE A 135 -0.15 3.15 6.01
N THR A 136 -0.51 4.16 6.82
CA THR A 136 -1.84 4.23 7.46
C THR A 136 -2.95 4.33 6.41
N ASP A 137 -2.78 5.19 5.41
CA ASP A 137 -3.75 5.39 4.32
C ASP A 137 -3.82 4.15 3.41
N TRP A 138 -2.69 3.47 3.18
CA TRP A 138 -2.66 2.20 2.46
C TRP A 138 -3.41 1.09 3.20
N ILE A 139 -3.23 0.99 4.52
CA ILE A 139 -3.98 0.04 5.36
C ILE A 139 -5.47 0.37 5.28
N GLU A 140 -5.86 1.64 5.38
CA GLU A 140 -7.28 2.05 5.28
C GLU A 140 -7.88 1.68 3.93
N LEU A 141 -7.19 1.96 2.84
CA LEU A 141 -7.66 1.65 1.49
C LEU A 141 -7.88 0.15 1.29
N ILE A 142 -6.88 -0.66 1.64
CA ILE A 142 -6.94 -2.13 1.49
C ILE A 142 -7.96 -2.73 2.45
N ALA A 143 -8.04 -2.24 3.69
CA ALA A 143 -9.03 -2.68 4.67
C ALA A 143 -10.45 -2.40 4.18
N GLY A 144 -10.70 -1.24 3.58
CA GLY A 144 -11.98 -0.91 2.94
C GLY A 144 -12.35 -1.92 1.86
N TRP A 145 -11.46 -2.15 0.90
CA TRP A 145 -11.72 -3.08 -0.21
C TRP A 145 -11.93 -4.53 0.24
N LEU A 146 -11.12 -5.01 1.20
CA LEU A 146 -11.24 -6.37 1.70
C LEU A 146 -12.49 -6.54 2.58
N SER A 147 -12.85 -5.52 3.38
CA SER A 147 -14.07 -5.55 4.20
C SER A 147 -15.34 -5.65 3.35
N GLU A 148 -15.42 -4.89 2.25
CA GLU A 148 -16.53 -4.99 1.29
C GLU A 148 -16.66 -6.38 0.66
N ARG A 149 -15.57 -7.15 0.65
CA ARG A 149 -15.50 -8.51 0.08
C ARG A 149 -15.64 -9.61 1.14
N GLY A 150 -16.04 -9.24 2.36
CA GLY A 150 -16.36 -10.18 3.44
C GLY A 150 -15.17 -10.63 4.28
N TYR A 151 -13.99 -10.00 4.11
CA TYR A 151 -12.87 -10.24 5.00
C TYR A 151 -12.97 -9.37 6.26
N HIS A 152 -12.66 -9.94 7.41
CA HIS A 152 -12.47 -9.22 8.65
C HIS A 152 -10.99 -8.92 8.86
N LEU A 153 -10.70 -7.65 9.15
CA LEU A 153 -9.36 -7.19 9.46
C LEU A 153 -9.30 -6.73 10.92
N ASP A 154 -8.28 -7.15 11.64
CA ASP A 154 -8.04 -6.70 13.00
C ASP A 154 -6.55 -6.70 13.32
N GLY A 155 -6.10 -5.73 14.11
CA GLY A 155 -4.72 -5.71 14.55
C GLY A 155 -4.25 -4.35 15.00
N LYS A 156 -3.00 -4.32 15.45
CA LYS A 156 -2.33 -3.11 15.86
C LYS A 156 -0.88 -3.15 15.39
N MET A 157 -0.45 -2.08 14.74
CA MET A 157 0.95 -1.82 14.41
C MET A 157 1.45 -0.67 15.28
N PHE A 158 2.69 -0.78 15.72
CA PHE A 158 3.41 0.24 16.46
C PHE A 158 4.43 0.90 15.53
N ALA A 159 4.55 2.22 15.60
CA ALA A 159 5.44 3.01 14.77
C ALA A 159 6.42 3.81 15.65
N VAL A 160 7.69 3.78 15.27
CA VAL A 160 8.77 4.59 15.84
C VAL A 160 9.27 5.54 14.77
N VAL A 161 9.06 6.84 14.96
CA VAL A 161 9.44 7.86 13.98
C VAL A 161 10.83 8.40 14.33
N GLU A 162 11.72 8.41 13.34
CA GLU A 162 13.03 9.05 13.39
C GLU A 162 13.87 8.66 14.62
N GLY A 163 13.98 7.36 14.87
CA GLY A 163 14.74 6.84 16.01
C GLY A 163 14.14 7.19 17.38
N GLY A 164 12.85 7.56 17.43
CA GLY A 164 12.13 7.81 18.68
C GLY A 164 11.77 9.27 18.94
N MET A 165 11.77 10.13 17.92
CA MET A 165 11.25 11.50 18.03
C MET A 165 9.73 11.53 18.30
N SER A 166 8.99 10.58 17.74
CA SER A 166 7.57 10.38 18.06
C SER A 166 7.17 8.91 17.91
N TYR A 167 6.04 8.57 18.53
CA TYR A 167 5.52 7.22 18.59
C TYR A 167 4.02 7.24 18.35
N TYR A 168 3.53 6.28 17.57
CA TYR A 168 2.09 6.11 17.40
C TYR A 168 1.73 4.64 17.18
N THR A 169 0.44 4.35 17.33
CA THR A 169 -0.11 3.05 16.96
C THR A 169 -1.15 3.21 15.87
N ILE A 170 -1.15 2.30 14.91
CA ILE A 170 -2.23 2.12 13.93
C ILE A 170 -3.08 0.96 14.44
N THR A 171 -4.36 1.18 14.65
CA THR A 171 -5.32 0.15 15.06
C THR A 171 -6.35 -0.06 13.95
N VAL A 172 -6.61 -1.31 13.61
CA VAL A 172 -7.58 -1.71 12.58
C VAL A 172 -8.68 -2.56 13.22
N ASP A 173 -9.93 -2.24 12.88
CA ASP A 173 -11.13 -3.03 13.19
C ASP A 173 -12.10 -2.95 11.99
N GLY A 174 -12.10 -4.01 11.18
CA GLY A 174 -12.73 -4.03 9.86
C GLY A 174 -12.15 -2.96 8.94
N ALA A 175 -13.02 -2.12 8.38
CA ALA A 175 -12.62 -0.99 7.53
C ALA A 175 -12.18 0.25 8.34
N LYS A 176 -12.34 0.24 9.67
CA LYS A 176 -11.98 1.39 10.50
C LYS A 176 -10.50 1.33 10.87
N VAL A 177 -9.75 2.34 10.44
CA VAL A 177 -8.33 2.51 10.76
C VAL A 177 -8.16 3.79 11.57
N THR A 178 -7.45 3.70 12.70
CA THR A 178 -7.17 4.86 13.55
C THR A 178 -5.70 4.89 13.93
N SER A 179 -5.09 6.08 13.83
CA SER A 179 -3.76 6.34 14.39
C SER A 179 -3.87 7.08 15.73
N THR A 180 -3.03 6.73 16.69
CA THR A 180 -2.97 7.41 17.99
C THR A 180 -1.53 7.58 18.42
N GLU A 181 -1.10 8.83 18.56
CA GLU A 181 0.20 9.20 19.10
C GLU A 181 0.25 8.97 20.61
N PHE A 182 1.45 8.65 21.11
CA PHE A 182 1.69 8.51 22.54
C PHE A 182 3.15 8.78 22.89
N THR A 183 3.43 8.94 24.17
CA THR A 183 4.79 8.99 24.73
C THR A 183 5.05 7.70 25.50
N PRO A 184 6.09 6.93 25.16
CA PRO A 184 6.48 5.76 25.93
C PRO A 184 6.78 6.14 27.39
N GLU A 185 6.36 5.30 28.32
CA GLU A 185 6.70 5.47 29.72
C GLU A 185 8.19 5.19 29.92
N ALA A 186 8.93 6.21 30.36
CA ALA A 186 10.36 6.14 30.62
C ALA A 186 10.72 6.93 31.88
N THR A 187 11.72 6.45 32.63
CA THR A 187 12.18 7.06 33.89
C THR A 187 13.47 7.85 33.68
N TYR A 188 13.63 8.97 34.40
CA TYR A 188 14.86 9.78 34.44
C TYR A 188 15.29 10.45 33.12
N VAL A 189 14.41 10.54 32.10
CA VAL A 189 14.76 11.10 30.78
C VAL A 189 15.27 12.55 30.91
N SER A 190 14.58 13.38 31.68
CA SER A 190 15.00 14.77 31.91
C SER A 190 16.33 14.84 32.65
N GLU A 191 16.46 14.15 33.79
CA GLU A 191 17.70 14.13 34.60
C GLU A 191 18.92 13.67 33.78
N PHE A 192 18.75 12.64 32.94
CA PHE A 192 19.81 12.15 32.07
C PHE A 192 20.18 13.15 30.97
N ASN A 193 19.18 13.75 30.30
CA ASN A 193 19.42 14.71 29.24
C ASN A 193 20.05 16.00 29.76
N ASP A 194 19.65 16.46 30.94
CA ASP A 194 20.24 17.63 31.60
C ASP A 194 21.75 17.38 31.80
N LEU A 195 22.15 16.21 32.30
CA LEU A 195 23.58 15.86 32.46
C LEU A 195 24.32 15.60 31.14
N LEU A 196 23.62 15.12 30.11
CA LEU A 196 24.24 14.80 28.81
C LEU A 196 24.52 16.05 27.97
N TYR A 197 23.68 17.07 28.11
CA TYR A 197 23.70 18.29 27.30
C TYR A 197 24.03 19.56 28.10
N GLU A 198 24.39 19.45 29.39
CA GLU A 198 25.09 20.51 30.12
C GLU A 198 26.48 20.73 29.51
N ASP A 199 26.75 21.97 29.04
CA ASP A 199 28.05 22.42 28.51
C ASP A 199 29.19 22.34 29.55
#